data_AF-A0A1Y4T6V1-F1
#
_entry.id   AF-A0A1Y4T6V1-F1
#
_cell.length_a   1.000
_cell.length_b   1.000
_cell.length_c   1.000
_cell.angle_alpha   90.00
_cell.angle_beta   90.00
_cell.angle_gamma   90.00
#
_symmetry.space_group_name_H-M   'P 1'
#
loop_
_entity.id
_entity.type
_entity.pdbx_description
1 polymer ?
#
loop_
_entity_poly.entity_id
_entity_poly.type
_entity_poly.pdbx_seq_one_letter_code
_entity_poly.pdbx_strand_id
1 'polypeptide(L)'
;MSLEICLSFVVTFIFSLILVPIVGKVSKKLGIIAHTNKRTIHKGIIARTGGYAIYASFLIGTMIFLKTDIQINAILIGGFIIFLTGFYDDIHDLSPKLKMLGQVIAALVVIIYGDIVLKGFTLPFLPDSISYALAILVTILWIVGISNAINLIDGLDGLCAGISIIVLVTISLTSLTYGRTDISSLSLLLAGAIGGFLVYNFHPASIFLGDCGALFIGFMIAVISLLGFGYKSSSFFTLGAPIVVLMVPIMDTFIAIIRRKVHHKSFSEADRNHLHHKLMFSLELGQTKSVLILYTVTVLFSLCSYLYLFDKVGATILFVALMLLFELFVEATNMIDRKYKPFLTILNIFIKSEYLPSIKDTKPYQKIIRKAKKRYAVILIIVIGIVFSMVFVLNHEEKAIPQKTITIEYVESENETSLMSDIYNQLVTAINRGDKKAERQLVAAYFVSDYYTLSNKEEGKIGGIDYFYADKKDDFTAYAKQEYYRDNQQYINPPEVIRYDILSNVPSYKALSGLEDYSYYDVKVQITFNEVNPILNALQYTTTVTLIEKDQKFSVVAMESDNG
;
A
#
# COMPACT_ATOMS: atom_id res chain seq x y z
N MET A 1 13.20 0.68 -15.74
CA MET A 1 12.45 0.63 -14.46
C MET A 1 12.41 -0.77 -13.84
N SER A 2 11.99 -1.84 -14.52
CA SER A 2 11.95 -3.20 -13.89
C SER A 2 13.33 -3.75 -13.49
N LEU A 3 14.38 -3.49 -14.28
CA LEU A 3 15.74 -3.96 -13.97
C LEU A 3 16.32 -3.31 -12.71
N GLU A 4 16.14 -1.99 -12.53
CA GLU A 4 16.64 -1.26 -11.35
C GLU A 4 16.01 -1.78 -10.06
N ILE A 5 14.72 -2.12 -10.10
CA ILE A 5 13.98 -2.69 -8.98
C ILE A 5 14.51 -4.07 -8.60
N CYS A 6 14.81 -4.93 -9.57
CA CYS A 6 15.44 -6.23 -9.29
C CYS A 6 16.88 -6.06 -8.78
N LEU A 7 17.64 -5.11 -9.33
CA LEU A 7 18.99 -4.80 -8.88
C LEU A 7 19.01 -4.30 -7.43
N SER A 8 18.03 -3.51 -7.00
CA SER A 8 17.97 -3.01 -5.63
C SER A 8 17.89 -4.15 -4.61
N PHE A 9 17.09 -5.18 -4.88
CA PHE A 9 17.03 -6.40 -4.08
C PHE A 9 18.38 -7.12 -4.04
N VAL A 10 19.00 -7.34 -5.19
CA VAL A 10 20.26 -8.10 -5.29
C VAL A 10 21.38 -7.38 -4.55
N VAL A 11 21.47 -6.06 -4.71
CA VAL A 11 22.52 -5.26 -4.08
C VAL A 11 22.37 -5.27 -2.56
N THR A 12 21.17 -5.03 -2.02
CA THR A 12 20.99 -5.06 -0.56
C THR A 12 21.10 -6.47 0.01
N PHE A 13 20.74 -7.50 -0.74
CA PHE A 13 21.00 -8.89 -0.40
C PHE A 13 22.49 -9.16 -0.23
N ILE A 14 23.32 -8.76 -1.20
CA ILE A 14 24.77 -8.94 -1.15
C ILE A 14 25.38 -8.16 0.00
N PHE A 15 25.00 -6.89 0.20
CA PHE A 15 25.49 -6.09 1.32
C PHE A 15 25.15 -6.73 2.67
N SER A 16 23.91 -7.20 2.85
CA SER A 16 23.50 -7.87 4.08
C SER A 16 24.25 -9.18 4.28
N LEU A 17 24.41 -9.98 3.22
CA LEU A 17 25.17 -11.23 3.24
C LEU A 17 26.63 -11.03 3.70
N ILE A 18 27.24 -9.90 3.34
CA ILE A 18 28.61 -9.52 3.74
C ILE A 18 28.63 -8.93 5.16
N LEU A 19 27.69 -8.05 5.51
CA LEU A 19 27.68 -7.33 6.78
C LEU A 19 27.31 -8.22 7.97
N VAL A 20 26.42 -9.19 7.78
CA VAL A 20 25.96 -10.09 8.85
C VAL A 20 27.11 -10.80 9.59
N PRO A 21 28.06 -11.48 8.93
CA PRO A 21 29.17 -12.13 9.63
C PRO A 21 30.13 -11.13 10.29
N ILE A 22 30.28 -9.92 9.75
CA ILE A 22 31.11 -8.86 10.32
C ILE A 22 30.49 -8.37 11.63
N VAL A 23 29.22 -7.97 11.58
CA VAL A 23 28.44 -7.54 12.75
C VAL A 23 28.40 -8.65 13.80
N GLY A 24 28.13 -9.89 13.40
CA GLY A 24 28.10 -11.03 14.31
C GLY A 24 29.41 -11.25 15.06
N LYS A 25 30.58 -11.06 14.42
CA LYS A 25 31.89 -11.14 15.08
C LYS A 25 32.10 -10.00 16.08
N VAL A 26 31.74 -8.76 15.70
CA VAL A 26 31.89 -7.58 16.57
C VAL A 26 30.98 -7.70 17.79
N SER A 27 29.72 -8.08 17.60
CA SER A 27 28.75 -8.22 18.69
C SER A 27 29.14 -9.30 19.69
N LYS A 28 29.71 -10.42 19.23
CA LYS A 28 30.28 -11.45 20.14
C LYS A 28 31.43 -10.91 20.99
N LYS A 29 32.27 -10.01 20.45
CA LYS A 29 33.35 -9.36 21.22
C LYS A 29 32.82 -8.32 22.22
N LEU A 30 31.75 -7.61 21.86
CA LEU A 30 31.11 -6.60 22.72
C LEU A 30 30.16 -7.20 23.76
N GLY A 31 29.90 -8.51 23.73
CA GLY A 31 29.00 -9.18 24.65
C GLY A 31 27.51 -8.98 24.33
N ILE A 32 27.16 -8.47 23.15
CA ILE A 32 25.76 -8.33 22.69
C ILE A 32 25.30 -9.68 22.13
N ILE A 33 25.03 -10.61 23.05
CA ILE A 33 24.73 -12.02 22.77
C ILE A 33 23.40 -12.43 23.37
N ALA A 34 22.77 -13.45 22.78
CA ALA A 34 21.56 -14.04 23.31
C ALA A 34 21.84 -14.77 24.62
N HIS A 35 21.33 -14.25 25.74
CA HIS A 35 21.49 -14.88 27.04
C HIS A 35 20.67 -16.17 27.14
N THR A 36 21.33 -17.27 27.51
CA THR A 36 20.66 -18.54 27.77
C THR A 36 19.86 -18.45 29.07
N ASN A 37 18.55 -18.61 28.98
CA ASN A 37 17.64 -18.69 30.13
C ASN A 37 16.94 -20.07 30.14
N LYS A 38 16.23 -20.42 31.22
CA LYS A 38 15.37 -21.63 31.28
C LYS A 38 14.27 -21.69 30.18
N ARG A 39 14.22 -20.68 29.31
CA ARG A 39 13.21 -20.43 28.27
C ARG A 39 13.78 -20.49 26.84
N THR A 40 15.10 -20.50 26.66
CA THR A 40 15.76 -20.46 25.34
C THR A 40 16.05 -21.86 24.82
N ILE A 41 15.68 -22.15 23.57
CA ILE A 41 15.83 -23.47 22.92
C ILE A 41 17.21 -23.63 22.24
N HIS A 42 17.91 -22.51 21.99
CA HIS A 42 19.20 -22.53 21.30
C HIS A 42 20.35 -23.02 22.21
N LYS A 43 21.37 -23.63 21.57
CA LYS A 43 22.61 -24.05 22.21
C LYS A 43 23.77 -23.17 21.71
N GLY A 44 24.58 -22.63 22.62
CA GLY A 44 25.78 -21.85 22.29
C GLY A 44 25.59 -20.32 22.29
N ILE A 45 26.70 -19.62 22.04
CA ILE A 45 26.76 -18.14 22.03
C ILE A 45 26.37 -17.62 20.64
N ILE A 46 25.14 -17.10 20.53
CA ILE A 46 24.57 -16.54 19.31
C ILE A 46 24.46 -15.02 19.47
N ALA A 47 24.91 -14.26 18.48
CA ALA A 47 24.77 -12.80 18.50
C ALA A 47 23.31 -12.39 18.23
N ARG A 48 22.84 -11.28 18.84
CA ARG A 48 21.47 -10.78 18.70
C ARG A 48 21.43 -9.44 17.94
N THR A 49 22.13 -9.37 16.81
CA THR A 49 22.44 -8.10 16.12
C THR A 49 22.25 -8.16 14.61
N GLY A 50 21.52 -9.16 14.12
CA GLY A 50 21.20 -9.29 12.69
C GLY A 50 20.51 -8.06 12.11
N GLY A 51 19.66 -7.41 12.90
CA GLY A 51 18.98 -6.17 12.54
C GLY A 51 19.92 -5.03 12.14
N TYR A 52 21.14 -4.98 12.67
CA TYR A 52 22.09 -3.90 12.35
C TYR A 52 22.60 -4.02 10.92
N ALA A 53 22.86 -5.25 10.48
CA ALA A 53 23.26 -5.52 9.11
C ALA A 53 22.11 -5.24 8.13
N ILE A 54 20.87 -5.59 8.50
CA ILE A 54 19.67 -5.29 7.69
C ILE A 54 19.51 -3.78 7.54
N TYR A 55 19.53 -3.03 8.65
CA TYR A 55 19.38 -1.58 8.64
C TYR A 55 20.47 -0.90 7.80
N ALA A 56 21.74 -1.26 8.00
CA ALA A 56 22.84 -0.69 7.21
C ALA A 56 22.74 -1.01 5.72
N SER A 57 22.37 -2.25 5.36
CA SER A 57 22.19 -2.65 3.96
C SER A 57 21.02 -1.94 3.31
N PHE A 58 19.93 -1.76 4.05
CA PHE A 58 18.79 -0.97 3.62
C PHE A 58 19.19 0.49 3.37
N LEU A 59 19.89 1.14 4.30
CA LEU A 59 20.37 2.51 4.09
C LEU A 59 21.24 2.65 2.84
N ILE A 60 22.21 1.75 2.65
CA ILE A 60 23.08 1.75 1.46
C ILE A 60 22.23 1.62 0.19
N GLY A 61 21.28 0.68 0.16
CA GLY A 61 20.40 0.53 -0.98
C GLY A 61 19.57 1.80 -1.21
N THR A 62 18.98 2.40 -0.18
CA THR A 62 18.17 3.63 -0.35
C THR A 62 19.00 4.77 -0.94
N MET A 63 20.27 4.91 -0.55
CA MET A 63 21.17 5.93 -1.10
C MET A 63 21.52 5.71 -2.58
N ILE A 64 21.52 4.45 -3.04
CA ILE A 64 21.87 4.09 -4.42
C ILE A 64 20.65 4.16 -5.34
N PHE A 65 19.50 3.66 -4.88
CA PHE A 65 18.35 3.38 -5.74
C PHE A 65 17.15 4.32 -5.57
N LEU A 66 17.07 5.08 -4.48
CA LEU A 66 15.93 5.96 -4.22
C LEU A 66 16.35 7.42 -4.29
N LYS A 67 15.49 8.25 -4.89
CA LYS A 67 15.59 9.71 -4.76
C LYS A 67 14.91 10.13 -3.47
N THR A 68 15.55 11.03 -2.73
CA THR A 68 15.00 11.54 -1.48
C THR A 68 13.90 12.56 -1.76
N ASP A 69 12.72 12.30 -1.24
CA ASP A 69 11.62 13.25 -1.10
C ASP A 69 11.21 13.36 0.39
N ILE A 70 10.15 14.14 0.66
CA ILE A 70 9.65 14.35 2.02
C ILE A 70 9.20 13.02 2.66
N GLN A 71 8.54 12.14 1.91
CA GLN A 71 8.03 10.86 2.40
C GLN A 71 9.17 9.90 2.73
N ILE A 72 10.13 9.72 1.81
CA ILE A 72 11.32 8.90 2.01
C ILE A 72 12.15 9.44 3.17
N ASN A 73 12.33 10.75 3.29
CA ASN A 73 13.03 11.35 4.43
C ASN A 73 12.32 11.05 5.76
N ALA A 74 10.99 11.17 5.81
CA ALA A 74 10.21 10.83 6.99
C ALA A 74 10.34 9.34 7.37
N ILE A 75 10.35 8.44 6.38
CA ILE A 75 10.56 7.00 6.56
C ILE A 75 11.97 6.73 7.11
N LEU A 76 13.00 7.37 6.57
CA LEU A 76 14.39 7.20 7.02
C LEU A 76 14.60 7.72 8.45
N ILE A 77 14.04 8.89 8.79
CA ILE A 77 14.12 9.46 10.14
C ILE A 77 13.35 8.60 11.14
N GLY A 78 12.10 8.22 10.81
CA GLY A 78 11.30 7.33 11.65
C GLY A 78 11.96 5.96 11.84
N GLY A 79 12.51 5.40 10.76
CA GLY A 79 13.26 4.15 10.77
C GLY A 79 14.52 4.23 11.63
N PHE A 80 15.24 5.35 11.62
CA PHE A 80 16.39 5.60 12.50
C PHE A 80 15.97 5.67 13.98
N ILE A 81 14.85 6.32 14.30
CA ILE A 81 14.32 6.37 15.68
C ILE A 81 13.97 4.96 16.18
N ILE A 82 13.33 4.14 15.33
CA ILE A 82 13.03 2.74 15.66
C ILE A 82 14.31 1.92 15.83
N PHE A 83 15.26 2.09 14.93
CA PHE A 83 16.58 1.44 15.00
C PHE A 83 17.25 1.76 16.34
N LEU A 84 17.31 3.03 16.74
CA LEU A 84 17.88 3.45 18.03
C LEU A 84 17.12 2.89 19.22
N THR A 85 15.78 2.88 19.15
CA THR A 85 14.93 2.32 20.21
C THR A 85 15.25 0.86 20.44
N GLY A 86 15.29 0.05 19.37
CA GLY A 86 15.60 -1.37 19.50
C GLY A 86 17.09 -1.66 19.74
N PHE A 87 17.99 -0.80 19.26
CA PHE A 87 19.42 -0.90 19.59
C PHE A 87 19.64 -0.71 21.09
N TYR A 88 19.01 0.31 21.68
CA TYR A 88 19.11 0.55 23.12
C TYR A 88 18.47 -0.57 23.93
N ASP A 89 17.37 -1.12 23.44
CA ASP A 89 16.68 -2.28 24.01
C ASP A 89 17.52 -3.56 24.02
N ASP A 90 18.21 -3.87 22.90
CA ASP A 90 19.09 -5.03 22.80
C ASP A 90 20.27 -4.98 23.81
N ILE A 91 20.62 -3.80 24.33
CA ILE A 91 21.70 -3.60 25.30
C ILE A 91 21.18 -3.48 26.75
N HIS A 92 20.06 -2.78 26.97
CA HIS A 92 19.60 -2.38 28.30
C HIS A 92 18.25 -2.97 28.73
N ASP A 93 17.61 -3.83 27.92
CA ASP A 93 16.28 -4.40 28.17
C ASP A 93 15.24 -3.32 28.53
N LEU A 94 14.75 -2.58 27.54
CA LEU A 94 13.80 -1.48 27.77
C LEU A 94 12.47 -1.98 28.33
N SER A 95 11.89 -1.17 29.23
CA SER A 95 10.51 -1.38 29.63
C SER A 95 9.56 -1.24 28.43
N PRO A 96 8.46 -2.03 28.35
CA PRO A 96 7.51 -1.96 27.23
C PRO A 96 6.95 -0.56 26.95
N LYS A 97 6.83 0.28 27.99
CA LYS A 97 6.37 1.67 27.85
C LYS A 97 7.36 2.53 27.07
N LEU A 98 8.66 2.37 27.32
CA LEU A 98 9.71 3.10 26.61
C LEU A 98 9.83 2.65 25.15
N LYS A 99 9.71 1.34 24.88
CA LYS A 99 9.65 0.83 23.50
C LYS A 99 8.47 1.43 22.74
N MET A 100 7.28 1.45 23.36
CA MET A 100 6.08 2.05 22.79
C MET A 100 6.25 3.55 22.54
N LEU A 101 6.90 4.28 23.45
CA LEU A 101 7.18 5.70 23.25
C LEU A 101 8.05 5.94 22.01
N GLY A 102 9.13 5.18 21.82
CA GLY A 102 9.97 5.28 20.62
C GLY A 102 9.19 5.01 19.33
N GLN A 103 8.31 4.01 19.34
CA GLN A 103 7.43 3.71 18.21
C GLN A 103 6.43 4.83 17.91
N VAL A 104 5.82 5.43 18.94
CA VAL A 104 4.90 6.56 18.76
C VAL A 104 5.63 7.78 18.22
N ILE A 105 6.83 8.08 18.71
CA ILE A 105 7.64 9.21 18.19
C ILE A 105 7.95 8.98 16.70
N ALA A 106 8.40 7.78 16.32
CA ALA A 106 8.65 7.46 14.92
C ALA A 106 7.38 7.58 14.05
N ALA A 107 6.23 7.11 14.54
CA ALA A 107 4.95 7.24 13.85
C ALA A 107 4.55 8.71 13.67
N LEU A 108 4.77 9.56 14.67
CA LEU A 108 4.47 11.00 14.57
C LEU A 108 5.35 11.71 13.55
N VAL A 109 6.62 11.34 13.41
CA VAL A 109 7.49 11.87 12.34
C VAL A 109 6.90 11.51 10.97
N VAL A 110 6.55 10.24 10.77
CA VAL A 110 5.96 9.75 9.52
C VAL A 110 4.67 10.48 9.16
N ILE A 111 3.81 10.75 10.15
CA ILE A 111 2.53 11.43 9.95
C ILE A 111 2.72 12.94 9.75
N ILE A 112 3.44 13.62 10.63
CA ILE A 112 3.51 15.10 10.64
C ILE A 112 4.46 15.62 9.56
N TYR A 113 5.62 14.98 9.40
CA TYR A 113 6.62 15.41 8.43
C TYR A 113 6.40 14.76 7.06
N GLY A 114 6.03 13.48 7.02
CA GLY A 114 5.84 12.74 5.77
C GLY A 114 4.45 12.86 5.15
N ASP A 115 3.45 13.35 5.89
CA ASP A 115 2.02 13.28 5.51
C ASP A 115 1.57 11.84 5.15
N ILE A 116 2.19 10.85 5.78
CA ILE A 116 1.86 9.43 5.58
C ILE A 116 0.81 9.06 6.63
N VAL A 117 -0.45 9.25 6.25
CA VAL A 117 -1.63 8.91 7.03
C VAL A 117 -2.57 8.06 6.19
N LEU A 118 -3.42 7.29 6.86
CA LEU A 118 -4.49 6.54 6.21
C LEU A 118 -5.39 7.46 5.35
N LYS A 119 -5.20 7.42 4.03
CA LYS A 119 -6.00 8.19 3.05
C LYS A 119 -7.35 7.52 2.78
N GLY A 120 -8.37 8.32 2.50
CA GLY A 120 -9.72 7.83 2.17
C GLY A 120 -10.53 7.27 3.35
N PHE A 121 -10.10 7.55 4.59
CA PHE A 121 -10.85 7.19 5.79
C PHE A 121 -11.92 8.24 6.11
N THR A 122 -13.11 8.07 5.53
CA THR A 122 -14.27 8.94 5.78
C THR A 122 -15.40 8.15 6.42
N LEU A 123 -15.86 8.58 7.59
CA LEU A 123 -17.03 7.99 8.23
C LEU A 123 -18.29 8.77 7.81
N PRO A 124 -19.29 8.12 7.19
CA PRO A 124 -20.41 8.82 6.53
C PRO A 124 -21.31 9.65 7.45
N PHE A 125 -21.11 9.60 8.77
CA PHE A 125 -21.89 10.33 9.78
C PHE A 125 -21.05 11.28 10.64
N LEU A 126 -19.76 11.45 10.34
CA LEU A 126 -18.86 12.32 11.10
C LEU A 126 -18.31 13.45 10.23
N PRO A 127 -18.07 14.65 10.80
CA PRO A 127 -17.32 15.70 10.12
C PRO A 127 -15.95 15.21 9.66
N ASP A 128 -15.47 15.73 8.53
CA ASP A 128 -14.19 15.37 7.93
C ASP A 128 -13.01 15.57 8.90
N SER A 129 -13.05 16.62 9.71
CA SER A 129 -12.03 16.88 10.74
C SER A 129 -11.96 15.78 11.81
N ILE A 130 -13.11 15.21 12.20
CA ILE A 130 -13.17 14.10 13.16
C ILE A 130 -12.71 12.80 12.48
N SER A 131 -13.13 12.57 11.23
CA SER A 131 -12.68 11.43 10.43
C SER A 131 -11.16 11.44 10.26
N TYR A 132 -10.57 12.60 9.97
CA TYR A 132 -9.12 12.78 9.84
C TYR A 132 -8.37 12.56 11.17
N ALA A 133 -8.87 13.11 12.28
CA ALA A 133 -8.29 12.86 13.60
C ALA A 133 -8.31 11.36 13.97
N LEU A 134 -9.37 10.66 13.61
CA LEU A 134 -9.46 9.21 13.81
C LEU A 134 -8.51 8.45 12.87
N ALA A 135 -8.33 8.91 11.63
CA ALA A 135 -7.34 8.35 10.70
C ALA A 135 -5.91 8.43 11.26
N ILE A 136 -5.53 9.56 11.88
CA ILE A 136 -4.25 9.72 12.58
C ILE A 136 -4.12 8.70 13.70
N LEU A 137 -5.13 8.58 14.56
CA LEU A 137 -5.12 7.62 15.67
C LEU A 137 -4.97 6.17 15.18
N VAL A 138 -5.73 5.79 14.16
CA VAL A 138 -5.65 4.46 13.53
C VAL A 138 -4.27 4.24 12.92
N THR A 139 -3.68 5.25 12.28
CA THR A 139 -2.34 5.17 11.69
C THR A 139 -1.26 4.91 12.76
N ILE A 140 -1.32 5.62 13.90
CA ILE A 140 -0.40 5.38 15.02
C ILE A 140 -0.57 3.96 15.56
N LEU A 141 -1.82 3.53 15.79
CA LEU A 141 -2.11 2.17 16.27
C LEU A 141 -1.67 1.10 15.26
N TRP A 142 -1.76 1.39 13.97
CA TRP A 142 -1.28 0.51 12.90
C TRP A 142 0.23 0.34 12.94
N ILE A 143 0.99 1.45 12.94
CA ILE A 143 2.45 1.43 12.97
C ILE A 143 2.95 0.72 14.24
N VAL A 144 2.44 1.10 15.41
CA VAL A 144 2.79 0.49 16.70
C VAL A 144 2.38 -0.99 16.73
N GLY A 145 1.16 -1.30 16.28
CA GLY A 145 0.59 -2.65 16.31
C GLY A 145 1.37 -3.63 15.46
N ILE A 146 1.63 -3.28 14.19
CA ILE A 146 2.39 -4.13 13.26
C ILE A 146 3.86 -4.26 13.70
N SER A 147 4.49 -3.18 14.20
CA SER A 147 5.85 -3.25 14.74
C SER A 147 5.98 -4.27 15.87
N ASN A 148 5.03 -4.26 16.81
CA ASN A 148 5.02 -5.23 17.91
C ASN A 148 4.59 -6.63 17.44
N ALA A 149 3.69 -6.76 16.47
CA ALA A 149 3.30 -8.06 15.93
C ALA A 149 4.48 -8.78 15.27
N ILE A 150 5.28 -8.06 14.48
CA ILE A 150 6.51 -8.60 13.85
C ILE A 150 7.57 -8.94 14.92
N ASN A 151 7.71 -8.11 15.97
CA ASN A 151 8.60 -8.43 17.09
C ASN A 151 8.15 -9.69 17.87
N LEU A 152 6.85 -9.92 18.04
CA LEU A 152 6.32 -11.09 18.77
C LEU A 152 6.48 -12.41 18.02
N ILE A 153 6.47 -12.41 16.69
CA ILE A 153 6.68 -13.62 15.89
C ILE A 153 8.16 -13.99 15.75
N ASP A 154 9.10 -13.12 16.13
CA ASP A 154 10.55 -13.38 16.13
C ASP A 154 10.97 -14.33 17.26
N GLY A 155 10.34 -15.50 17.29
CA GLY A 155 10.57 -16.55 18.28
C GLY A 155 11.30 -17.78 17.74
N LEU A 156 11.43 -17.92 16.41
CA LEU A 156 12.10 -19.04 15.74
C LEU A 156 13.04 -18.56 14.63
N ASP A 157 14.17 -19.26 14.48
CA ASP A 157 15.12 -19.14 13.37
C ASP A 157 14.40 -19.06 12.01
N GLY A 158 14.63 -17.96 11.30
CA GLY A 158 14.09 -17.70 9.96
C GLY A 158 12.62 -17.25 9.92
N LEU A 159 11.83 -17.41 10.99
CA LEU A 159 10.37 -17.19 10.92
C LEU A 159 10.02 -15.73 10.56
N CYS A 160 10.50 -14.79 11.36
CA CYS A 160 10.21 -13.36 11.17
C CYS A 160 10.73 -12.85 9.82
N ALA A 161 11.98 -13.18 9.49
CA ALA A 161 12.61 -12.78 8.24
C ALA A 161 11.89 -13.30 7.00
N GLY A 162 11.55 -14.60 6.95
CA GLY A 162 10.87 -15.16 5.77
C GLY A 162 9.43 -14.68 5.59
N ILE A 163 8.64 -14.56 6.68
CA ILE A 163 7.31 -13.96 6.61
C ILE A 163 7.40 -12.53 6.07
N SER A 164 8.36 -11.75 6.57
CA SER A 164 8.56 -10.37 6.14
C SER A 164 8.95 -10.25 4.66
N ILE A 165 9.80 -11.16 4.14
CA ILE A 165 10.14 -11.20 2.71
C ILE A 165 8.89 -11.50 1.87
N ILE A 166 8.08 -12.49 2.26
CA ILE A 166 6.85 -12.84 1.53
C ILE A 166 5.90 -11.63 1.48
N VAL A 167 5.74 -10.93 2.62
CA VAL A 167 4.92 -9.71 2.73
C VAL A 167 5.45 -8.63 1.79
N LEU A 168 6.73 -8.30 1.86
CA LEU A 168 7.35 -7.22 1.08
C LEU A 168 7.36 -7.51 -0.43
N VAL A 169 7.60 -8.76 -0.83
CA VAL A 169 7.50 -9.16 -2.24
C VAL A 169 6.07 -9.00 -2.73
N THR A 170 5.07 -9.34 -1.91
CA THR A 170 3.65 -9.19 -2.29
C THR A 170 3.24 -7.72 -2.42
N ILE A 171 3.70 -6.87 -1.49
CA ILE A 171 3.53 -5.41 -1.57
C ILE A 171 4.20 -4.87 -2.83
N SER A 172 5.41 -5.34 -3.16
CA SER A 172 6.11 -4.95 -4.38
C SER A 172 5.35 -5.36 -5.64
N LEU A 173 4.92 -6.62 -5.75
CA LEU A 173 4.13 -7.09 -6.89
C LEU A 173 2.82 -6.31 -7.04
N THR A 174 2.13 -6.05 -5.93
CA THR A 174 0.87 -5.28 -5.93
C THR A 174 1.12 -3.84 -6.38
N SER A 175 2.15 -3.18 -5.86
CA SER A 175 2.50 -1.80 -6.23
C SER A 175 2.93 -1.67 -7.69
N LEU A 176 3.66 -2.64 -8.23
CA LEU A 176 3.98 -2.69 -9.67
C LEU A 176 2.75 -2.77 -10.55
N THR A 177 1.74 -3.56 -10.17
CA THR A 177 0.47 -3.64 -10.92
C THR A 177 -0.24 -2.28 -10.99
N TYR A 178 -0.07 -1.45 -9.96
CA TYR A 178 -0.61 -0.08 -9.91
C TYR A 178 0.36 1.00 -10.40
N GLY A 179 1.54 0.64 -10.90
CA GLY A 179 2.54 1.59 -11.41
C GLY A 179 3.33 2.35 -10.34
N ARG A 180 3.19 2.01 -9.05
CA ARG A 180 3.91 2.63 -7.92
C ARG A 180 5.28 1.99 -7.72
N THR A 181 6.25 2.42 -8.53
CA THR A 181 7.61 1.86 -8.50
C THR A 181 8.47 2.33 -7.35
N ASP A 182 8.13 3.47 -6.77
CA ASP A 182 8.63 3.97 -5.49
C ASP A 182 8.43 2.93 -4.37
N ILE A 183 7.18 2.49 -4.17
CA ILE A 183 6.79 1.51 -3.14
C ILE A 183 7.42 0.15 -3.44
N SER A 184 7.41 -0.27 -4.70
CA SER A 184 8.02 -1.54 -5.11
C SER A 184 9.52 -1.56 -4.84
N SER A 185 10.23 -0.49 -5.21
CA SER A 185 11.67 -0.37 -4.97
C SER A 185 11.99 -0.43 -3.49
N LEU A 186 11.30 0.39 -2.68
CA LEU A 186 11.47 0.43 -1.23
C LEU A 186 11.23 -0.94 -0.57
N SER A 187 10.18 -1.66 -1.02
CA SER A 187 9.83 -2.99 -0.51
C SER A 187 10.88 -4.04 -0.84
N LEU A 188 11.34 -4.10 -2.10
CA LEU A 188 12.33 -5.08 -2.55
C LEU A 188 13.73 -4.81 -2.00
N LEU A 189 14.06 -3.54 -1.78
CA LEU A 189 15.30 -3.13 -1.16
C LEU A 189 15.40 -3.64 0.28
N LEU A 190 14.31 -3.53 1.05
CA LEU A 190 14.21 -4.13 2.37
C LEU A 190 14.15 -5.66 2.31
N ALA A 191 13.41 -6.24 1.37
CA ALA A 191 13.33 -7.69 1.21
C ALA A 191 14.69 -8.31 0.90
N GLY A 192 15.52 -7.66 0.07
CA GLY A 192 16.89 -8.07 -0.23
C GLY A 192 17.77 -8.04 1.03
N ALA A 193 17.73 -6.94 1.78
CA ALA A 193 18.47 -6.81 3.04
C ALA A 193 18.08 -7.91 4.06
N ILE A 194 16.78 -8.22 4.18
CA ILE A 194 16.30 -9.31 5.03
C ILE A 194 16.75 -10.67 4.46
N GLY A 195 16.72 -10.85 3.14
CA GLY A 195 17.16 -12.07 2.47
C GLY A 195 18.61 -12.43 2.73
N GLY A 196 19.52 -11.45 2.67
CA GLY A 196 20.94 -11.69 2.99
C GLY A 196 21.16 -12.10 4.44
N PHE A 197 20.36 -11.56 5.36
CA PHE A 197 20.33 -11.97 6.76
C PHE A 197 19.73 -13.37 6.95
N LEU A 198 18.65 -13.69 6.22
CA LEU A 198 17.96 -14.97 6.32
C LEU A 198 18.90 -16.16 6.05
N VAL A 199 19.91 -16.02 5.18
CA VAL A 199 20.92 -17.06 4.94
C VAL A 199 21.60 -17.52 6.23
N TYR A 200 21.87 -16.60 7.16
CA TYR A 200 22.53 -16.89 8.44
C TYR A 200 21.56 -17.16 9.59
N ASN A 201 20.31 -16.73 9.44
CA ASN A 201 19.26 -16.87 10.44
C ASN A 201 18.35 -18.08 10.20
N PHE A 202 18.37 -18.70 9.02
CA PHE A 202 17.63 -19.93 8.75
C PHE A 202 18.11 -21.06 9.67
N HIS A 203 17.20 -21.93 10.09
CA HIS A 203 17.51 -22.95 11.09
C HIS A 203 18.59 -23.95 10.59
N PRO A 204 19.65 -24.22 11.36
CA PRO A 204 20.00 -23.64 12.67
C PRO A 204 20.65 -22.25 12.58
N ALA A 205 20.11 -21.26 13.30
CA ALA A 205 20.59 -19.88 13.22
C ALA A 205 22.00 -19.68 13.80
N SER A 206 22.83 -18.94 13.07
CA SER A 206 24.16 -18.49 13.52
C SER A 206 24.16 -17.09 14.15
N ILE A 207 23.08 -16.33 13.91
CA ILE A 207 22.81 -14.99 14.41
C ILE A 207 21.29 -14.78 14.52
N PHE A 208 20.85 -14.08 15.56
CA PHE A 208 19.46 -13.69 15.75
C PHE A 208 19.21 -12.25 15.31
N LEU A 209 17.96 -11.97 14.97
CA LEU A 209 17.52 -10.69 14.43
C LEU A 209 17.66 -9.56 15.46
N GLY A 210 17.20 -9.81 16.69
CA GLY A 210 17.20 -8.82 17.78
C GLY A 210 16.01 -7.87 17.73
N ASP A 211 15.76 -7.18 18.85
CA ASP A 211 14.62 -6.28 18.95
C ASP A 211 14.77 -5.10 18.00
N CYS A 212 16.01 -4.62 17.79
CA CYS A 212 16.33 -3.65 16.76
C CYS A 212 15.84 -4.06 15.37
N GLY A 213 16.17 -5.27 14.93
CA GLY A 213 15.78 -5.75 13.61
C GLY A 213 14.29 -5.97 13.46
N ALA A 214 13.66 -6.63 14.44
CA ALA A 214 12.25 -6.97 14.34
C ALA A 214 11.34 -5.73 14.43
N LEU A 215 11.68 -4.76 15.29
CA LEU A 215 10.97 -3.47 15.35
C LEU A 215 11.14 -2.67 14.06
N PHE A 216 12.37 -2.60 13.52
CA PHE A 216 12.63 -1.89 12.27
C PHE A 216 11.86 -2.50 11.09
N ILE A 217 11.91 -3.82 10.92
CA ILE A 217 11.17 -4.51 9.85
C ILE A 217 9.66 -4.28 9.99
N GLY A 218 9.12 -4.43 11.20
CA GLY A 218 7.70 -4.22 11.43
C GLY A 218 7.24 -2.77 11.19
N PHE A 219 8.04 -1.79 11.61
CA PHE A 219 7.81 -0.38 11.31
C PHE A 219 7.81 -0.13 9.79
N MET A 220 8.82 -0.63 9.08
CA MET A 220 8.94 -0.42 7.64
C MET A 220 7.76 -1.05 6.89
N ILE A 221 7.38 -2.29 7.22
CA ILE A 221 6.21 -2.93 6.61
C ILE A 221 4.95 -2.11 6.85
N ALA A 222 4.75 -1.62 8.09
CA ALA A 222 3.58 -0.81 8.44
C ALA A 222 3.53 0.50 7.63
N VAL A 223 4.65 1.22 7.55
CA VAL A 223 4.71 2.51 6.84
C VAL A 223 4.62 2.33 5.33
N ILE A 224 5.33 1.36 4.75
CA ILE A 224 5.23 1.04 3.32
C ILE A 224 3.79 0.70 2.96
N SER A 225 3.08 -0.05 3.81
CA SER A 225 1.68 -0.38 3.57
C SER A 225 0.72 0.82 3.59
N LEU A 226 1.10 1.89 4.30
CA LEU A 226 0.32 3.12 4.41
C LEU A 226 0.54 4.10 3.25
N LEU A 227 1.63 3.97 2.48
CA LEU A 227 1.87 4.79 1.28
C LEU A 227 0.76 4.59 0.22
N GLY A 228 0.06 3.45 0.28
CA GLY A 228 -1.10 3.15 -0.54
C GLY A 228 -0.73 2.74 -1.97
N PHE A 229 -1.54 1.87 -2.57
CA PHE A 229 -1.27 1.34 -3.91
C PHE A 229 -1.91 2.21 -5.04
N GLY A 230 -2.08 3.53 -4.82
CA GLY A 230 -2.61 4.48 -5.82
C GLY A 230 -4.06 4.95 -5.60
N TYR A 231 -4.50 5.99 -6.32
CA TYR A 231 -5.77 6.72 -6.10
C TYR A 231 -7.05 5.94 -6.44
N LYS A 232 -6.98 4.87 -7.25
CA LYS A 232 -8.11 3.96 -7.52
C LYS A 232 -8.16 2.75 -6.58
N SER A 233 -7.29 2.70 -5.57
CA SER A 233 -7.41 1.70 -4.52
C SER A 233 -8.60 2.03 -3.63
N SER A 234 -9.64 1.19 -3.67
CA SER A 234 -10.69 1.16 -2.64
C SER A 234 -10.05 1.15 -1.24
N SER A 235 -10.74 1.64 -0.21
CA SER A 235 -10.26 1.60 1.20
C SER A 235 -9.76 0.22 1.65
N PHE A 236 -10.20 -0.86 0.99
CA PHE A 236 -9.64 -2.21 1.15
C PHE A 236 -8.15 -2.34 0.82
N PHE A 237 -7.63 -1.71 -0.23
CA PHE A 237 -6.21 -1.88 -0.58
C PHE A 237 -5.29 -1.06 0.34
N THR A 238 -5.80 0.02 0.94
CA THR A 238 -5.04 0.85 1.89
C THR A 238 -4.88 0.17 3.26
N LEU A 239 -5.81 -0.68 3.69
CA LEU A 239 -5.71 -1.40 4.97
C LEU A 239 -5.95 -2.90 4.87
N GLY A 240 -6.97 -3.32 4.13
CA GLY A 240 -7.34 -4.72 3.99
C GLY A 240 -6.26 -5.58 3.34
N ALA A 241 -5.64 -5.16 2.22
CA ALA A 241 -4.54 -5.90 1.61
C ALA A 241 -3.35 -6.08 2.58
N PRO A 242 -2.84 -5.03 3.25
CA PRO A 242 -1.86 -5.18 4.33
C PRO A 242 -2.30 -6.10 5.47
N ILE A 243 -3.56 -6.03 5.93
CA ILE A 243 -4.11 -6.93 6.96
C ILE A 243 -4.08 -8.39 6.50
N VAL A 244 -4.49 -8.65 5.26
CA VAL A 244 -4.53 -10.00 4.69
C VAL A 244 -3.10 -10.56 4.60
N VAL A 245 -2.16 -9.79 4.06
CA VAL A 245 -0.76 -10.21 3.92
C VAL A 245 -0.11 -10.44 5.29
N LEU A 246 -0.46 -9.65 6.30
CA LEU A 246 0.02 -9.76 7.69
C LEU A 246 -0.85 -10.64 8.60
N MET A 247 -1.75 -11.44 8.03
CA MET A 247 -2.74 -12.20 8.81
C MET A 247 -2.10 -13.10 9.86
N VAL A 248 -0.99 -13.77 9.53
CA VAL A 248 -0.29 -14.67 10.47
C VAL A 248 0.23 -13.90 11.71
N PRO A 249 1.06 -12.83 11.58
CA PRO A 249 1.48 -12.02 12.72
C PRO A 249 0.32 -11.40 13.52
N ILE A 250 -0.69 -10.88 12.82
CA ILE A 250 -1.85 -10.22 13.45
C ILE A 250 -2.64 -11.22 14.29
N MET A 251 -2.94 -12.39 13.73
CA MET A 251 -3.73 -13.41 14.44
C MET A 251 -2.96 -14.02 15.61
N ASP A 252 -1.64 -14.24 15.50
CA ASP A 252 -0.84 -14.72 16.64
C ASP A 252 -0.94 -13.75 17.84
N THR A 253 -0.81 -12.46 17.56
CA THR A 253 -0.93 -11.39 18.56
C THR A 253 -2.35 -11.32 19.13
N PHE A 254 -3.37 -11.36 18.27
CA PHE A 254 -4.77 -11.29 18.66
C PHE A 254 -5.19 -12.49 19.54
N ILE A 255 -4.78 -13.70 19.17
CA ILE A 255 -5.02 -14.93 19.95
C ILE A 255 -4.33 -14.83 21.31
N ALA A 256 -3.09 -14.34 21.37
CA ALA A 256 -2.40 -14.14 22.65
C ALA A 256 -3.18 -13.18 23.57
N ILE A 257 -3.70 -12.08 23.03
CA ILE A 257 -4.53 -11.13 23.78
C ILE A 257 -5.82 -11.79 24.29
N ILE A 258 -6.54 -12.53 23.43
CA ILE A 258 -7.77 -13.25 23.84
C ILE A 258 -7.45 -14.27 24.92
N ARG A 259 -6.42 -15.09 24.73
CA ARG A 259 -6.00 -16.11 25.68
C ARG A 259 -5.68 -15.48 27.04
N ARG A 260 -4.85 -14.43 27.10
CA ARG A 260 -4.53 -13.73 28.36
C ARG A 260 -5.79 -13.23 29.06
N LYS A 261 -6.74 -12.68 28.31
CA LYS A 261 -8.04 -12.21 28.84
C LYS A 261 -8.91 -13.34 29.38
N VAL A 262 -8.97 -14.48 28.70
CA VAL A 262 -9.70 -15.69 29.15
C VAL A 262 -9.12 -16.24 30.45
N HIS A 263 -7.79 -16.15 30.62
CA HIS A 263 -7.07 -16.60 31.82
C HIS A 263 -6.88 -15.52 32.89
N HIS A 264 -7.53 -14.36 32.76
CA HIS A 264 -7.45 -13.23 33.69
C HIS A 264 -6.02 -12.72 33.97
N LYS A 265 -5.14 -12.80 32.96
CA LYS A 265 -3.76 -12.30 33.01
C LYS A 265 -3.64 -10.89 32.41
N SER A 266 -2.63 -10.13 32.82
CA SER A 266 -2.32 -8.84 32.20
C SER A 266 -1.96 -9.01 30.72
N PHE A 267 -2.26 -8.01 29.89
CA PHE A 267 -1.84 -7.97 28.49
C PHE A 267 -0.32 -7.96 28.32
N SER A 268 0.42 -7.44 29.30
CA SER A 268 1.89 -7.34 29.28
C SER A 268 2.61 -8.59 29.79
N GLU A 269 1.89 -9.61 30.27
CA GLU A 269 2.52 -10.84 30.76
C GLU A 269 3.03 -11.71 29.61
N ALA A 270 4.24 -12.26 29.77
CA ALA A 270 4.85 -13.16 28.79
C ALA A 270 3.99 -14.41 28.56
N ASP A 271 3.86 -14.82 27.30
CA ASP A 271 3.03 -15.95 26.87
C ASP A 271 3.86 -17.00 26.13
N ARG A 272 3.45 -18.27 26.22
CA ARG A 272 4.18 -19.45 25.69
C ARG A 272 3.37 -20.25 24.68
N ASN A 273 2.16 -19.83 24.36
CA ASN A 273 1.25 -20.57 23.46
C ASN A 273 1.06 -19.86 22.11
N HIS A 274 2.12 -19.22 21.61
CA HIS A 274 2.16 -18.69 20.25
C HIS A 274 2.05 -19.83 19.21
N LEU A 275 1.60 -19.50 17.99
CA LEU A 275 1.36 -20.45 16.90
C LEU A 275 2.55 -21.39 16.69
N HIS A 276 3.74 -20.81 16.65
CA HIS A 276 4.97 -21.53 16.37
C HIS A 276 5.34 -22.53 17.48
N HIS A 277 5.11 -22.20 18.75
CA HIS A 277 5.31 -23.12 19.87
C HIS A 277 4.35 -24.32 19.81
N LYS A 278 3.10 -24.10 19.39
CA LYS A 278 2.11 -25.19 19.25
C LYS A 278 2.47 -26.14 18.11
N LEU A 279 2.86 -25.61 16.95
CA LEU A 279 3.34 -26.41 15.83
C LEU A 279 4.57 -27.26 16.24
N MET A 280 5.53 -26.66 16.92
CA MET A 280 6.75 -27.37 17.33
C MET A 280 6.51 -28.44 18.38
N PHE A 281 5.83 -28.09 19.47
CA PHE A 281 5.80 -28.91 20.69
C PHE A 281 4.50 -29.69 20.87
N SER A 282 3.36 -29.20 20.36
CA SER A 282 2.08 -29.92 20.48
C SER A 282 1.79 -30.84 19.29
N LEU A 283 2.33 -30.52 18.10
CA LEU A 283 2.23 -31.37 16.90
C LEU A 283 3.55 -32.07 16.56
N GLU A 284 4.59 -31.89 17.38
CA GLU A 284 5.90 -32.56 17.24
C GLU A 284 6.57 -32.38 15.86
N LEU A 285 6.25 -31.28 15.16
CA LEU A 285 6.75 -31.02 13.80
C LEU A 285 8.22 -30.58 13.78
N GLY A 286 8.74 -30.09 14.91
CA GLY A 286 10.06 -29.46 14.98
C GLY A 286 10.09 -28.07 14.34
N GLN A 287 11.23 -27.39 14.46
CA GLN A 287 11.36 -25.97 14.10
C GLN A 287 11.21 -25.72 12.60
N THR A 288 12.00 -26.40 11.75
CA THR A 288 12.01 -26.17 10.31
C THR A 288 10.64 -26.39 9.67
N LYS A 289 9.95 -27.49 10.01
CA LYS A 289 8.61 -27.78 9.45
C LYS A 289 7.59 -26.74 9.90
N SER A 290 7.64 -26.31 11.16
CA SER A 290 6.75 -25.27 11.69
C SER A 290 6.90 -23.95 10.93
N VAL A 291 8.15 -23.54 10.66
CA VAL A 291 8.44 -22.31 9.90
C VAL A 291 7.96 -22.43 8.45
N LEU A 292 8.22 -23.56 7.77
CA LEU A 292 7.78 -23.78 6.38
C LEU A 292 6.25 -23.80 6.23
N ILE A 293 5.53 -24.35 7.21
CA ILE A 293 4.06 -24.30 7.24
C ILE A 293 3.60 -22.85 7.37
N LEU A 294 4.20 -22.07 8.28
CA LEU A 294 3.84 -20.67 8.45
C LEU A 294 4.16 -19.84 7.19
N TYR A 295 5.28 -20.10 6.52
CA TYR A 295 5.56 -19.50 5.20
C TYR A 295 4.49 -19.84 4.17
N THR A 296 4.09 -21.11 4.10
CA THR A 296 3.06 -21.56 3.15
C THR A 296 1.73 -20.85 3.41
N VAL A 297 1.32 -20.74 4.68
CA VAL A 297 0.10 -20.02 5.06
C VAL A 297 0.21 -18.53 4.72
N THR A 298 1.35 -17.89 5.00
CA THR A 298 1.60 -16.50 4.61
C THR A 298 1.55 -16.30 3.10
N VAL A 299 2.12 -17.22 2.31
CA VAL A 299 2.03 -17.20 0.84
C VAL A 299 0.59 -17.32 0.37
N LEU A 300 -0.22 -18.20 0.97
CA LEU A 300 -1.63 -18.36 0.60
C LEU A 300 -2.46 -17.09 0.86
N PHE A 301 -2.28 -16.46 2.03
CA PHE A 301 -2.91 -15.17 2.30
C PHE A 301 -2.38 -14.06 1.39
N SER A 302 -1.07 -14.04 1.11
CA SER A 302 -0.47 -13.08 0.20
C SER A 302 -0.98 -13.21 -1.23
N LEU A 303 -1.10 -14.44 -1.72
CA LEU A 303 -1.69 -14.76 -3.02
C LEU A 303 -3.16 -14.34 -3.06
N CYS A 304 -3.91 -14.58 -1.99
CA CYS A 304 -5.28 -14.09 -1.87
C CYS A 304 -5.37 -12.57 -2.01
N SER A 305 -4.46 -11.82 -1.36
CA SER A 305 -4.40 -10.36 -1.50
C SER A 305 -4.07 -9.93 -2.93
N TYR A 306 -3.15 -10.61 -3.60
CA TYR A 306 -2.75 -10.30 -4.97
C TYR A 306 -3.85 -10.67 -5.99
N LEU A 307 -4.50 -11.83 -5.84
CA LEU A 307 -5.60 -12.28 -6.70
C LEU A 307 -6.81 -11.35 -6.62
N TYR A 308 -7.02 -10.67 -5.50
CA TYR A 308 -8.12 -9.72 -5.35
C TYR A 308 -8.04 -8.56 -6.39
N LEU A 309 -6.84 -8.29 -6.94
CA LEU A 309 -6.66 -7.33 -8.04
C LEU A 309 -7.37 -7.75 -9.33
N PHE A 310 -7.53 -9.05 -9.56
CA PHE A 310 -8.03 -9.61 -10.82
C PHE A 310 -9.42 -10.24 -10.66
N ASP A 311 -9.66 -10.93 -9.54
CA ASP A 311 -10.93 -11.57 -9.22
C ASP A 311 -11.27 -11.39 -7.74
N LYS A 312 -12.07 -10.36 -7.45
CA LYS A 312 -12.51 -10.02 -6.09
C LYS A 312 -13.32 -11.15 -5.45
N VAL A 313 -14.16 -11.85 -6.22
CA VAL A 313 -15.04 -12.89 -5.69
C VAL A 313 -14.22 -14.12 -5.35
N GLY A 314 -13.39 -14.59 -6.27
CA GLY A 314 -12.50 -15.72 -6.04
C GLY A 314 -11.55 -15.48 -4.86
N ALA A 315 -10.94 -14.29 -4.80
CA ALA A 315 -10.10 -13.90 -3.67
C ALA A 315 -10.87 -13.85 -2.34
N THR A 316 -12.09 -13.31 -2.32
CA THR A 316 -12.89 -13.27 -1.08
C THR A 316 -13.28 -14.67 -0.61
N ILE A 317 -13.64 -15.58 -1.52
CA ILE A 317 -13.93 -16.99 -1.19
C ILE A 317 -12.68 -17.65 -0.62
N LEU A 318 -11.52 -17.48 -1.25
CA LEU A 318 -10.25 -18.02 -0.77
C LEU A 318 -9.91 -17.47 0.62
N PHE A 319 -10.06 -16.17 0.84
CA PHE A 319 -9.83 -15.53 2.13
C PHE A 319 -10.69 -16.16 3.23
N VAL A 320 -12.00 -16.28 2.99
CA VAL A 320 -12.93 -16.89 3.95
C VAL A 320 -12.56 -18.34 4.23
N ALA A 321 -12.21 -19.11 3.19
CA ALA A 321 -11.77 -20.50 3.36
C ALA A 321 -10.50 -20.61 4.22
N LEU A 322 -9.50 -19.75 3.98
CA LEU A 322 -8.27 -19.71 4.78
C LEU A 322 -8.54 -19.31 6.23
N MET A 323 -9.42 -18.33 6.47
CA MET A 323 -9.82 -17.92 7.81
C MET A 323 -10.55 -19.03 8.58
N LEU A 324 -11.44 -19.77 7.91
CA LEU A 324 -12.12 -20.92 8.50
C LEU A 324 -11.13 -22.04 8.86
N LEU A 325 -10.17 -22.34 7.96
CA LEU A 325 -9.12 -23.32 8.22
C LEU A 325 -8.24 -22.91 9.40
N PHE A 326 -7.89 -21.62 9.48
CA PHE A 326 -7.12 -21.09 10.59
C PHE A 326 -7.87 -21.19 11.93
N GLU A 327 -9.15 -20.83 11.97
CA GLU A 327 -9.96 -20.97 13.20
C GLU A 327 -10.08 -22.45 13.63
N LEU A 328 -10.31 -23.35 12.67
CA LEU A 328 -10.31 -24.80 12.94
C LEU A 328 -8.98 -25.26 13.54
N PHE A 329 -7.85 -24.76 13.02
CA PHE A 329 -6.52 -25.05 13.56
C PHE A 329 -6.36 -24.55 15.01
N VAL A 330 -6.81 -23.32 15.30
CA VAL A 330 -6.75 -22.73 16.65
C VAL A 330 -7.54 -23.56 17.67
N GLU A 331 -8.73 -24.03 17.30
CA GLU A 331 -9.57 -24.87 18.16
C GLU A 331 -9.03 -26.28 18.32
N ALA A 332 -8.56 -26.90 17.23
CA ALA A 332 -7.98 -28.24 17.25
C ALA A 332 -6.73 -28.32 18.14
N THR A 333 -5.89 -27.29 18.09
CA THR A 333 -4.64 -27.20 18.88
C THR A 333 -4.83 -26.66 20.30
N ASN A 334 -6.06 -26.31 20.68
CA ASN A 334 -6.42 -25.71 21.97
C ASN A 334 -5.55 -24.49 22.30
N MET A 335 -5.36 -23.61 21.32
CA MET A 335 -4.50 -22.44 21.44
C MET A 335 -5.02 -21.38 22.41
N ILE A 336 -6.34 -21.27 22.56
CA ILE A 336 -6.98 -20.30 23.48
C ILE A 336 -7.26 -20.97 24.83
N ASP A 337 -8.06 -22.03 24.84
CA ASP A 337 -8.35 -22.87 25.99
C ASP A 337 -8.91 -24.22 25.53
N ARG A 338 -8.76 -25.29 26.32
CA ARG A 338 -9.35 -26.61 26.00
C ARG A 338 -10.88 -26.55 25.87
N LYS A 339 -11.53 -25.59 26.52
CA LYS A 339 -12.99 -25.39 26.57
C LYS A 339 -13.47 -24.28 25.64
N TYR A 340 -12.57 -23.63 24.90
CA TYR A 340 -12.92 -22.58 23.94
C TYR A 340 -12.92 -23.17 22.53
N LYS A 341 -14.09 -23.67 22.08
CA LYS A 341 -14.28 -24.35 20.78
C LYS A 341 -15.58 -23.92 20.08
N PRO A 342 -15.78 -22.63 19.80
CA PRO A 342 -17.05 -22.12 19.27
C PRO A 342 -17.46 -22.74 17.93
N PHE A 343 -16.57 -22.81 16.95
CA PHE A 343 -16.83 -23.33 15.61
C PHE A 343 -17.09 -24.84 15.61
N LEU A 344 -16.26 -25.64 16.30
CA LEU A 344 -16.48 -27.08 16.43
C LEU A 344 -17.80 -27.38 17.15
N THR A 345 -18.20 -26.53 18.10
CA THR A 345 -19.50 -26.64 18.78
C THR A 345 -20.65 -26.31 17.83
N ILE A 346 -20.54 -25.28 16.99
CA ILE A 346 -21.54 -24.95 15.96
C ILE A 346 -21.65 -26.07 14.93
N LEU A 347 -20.52 -26.58 14.45
CA LEU A 347 -20.48 -27.69 13.50
C LEU A 347 -21.19 -28.93 14.06
N ASN A 348 -21.06 -29.19 15.35
CA ASN A 348 -21.73 -30.30 16.02
C ASN A 348 -23.27 -30.18 16.04
N ILE A 349 -23.82 -28.96 15.95
CA ILE A 349 -25.28 -28.76 15.84
C ILE A 349 -25.81 -29.42 14.57
N PHE A 350 -25.04 -29.33 13.48
CA PHE A 350 -25.42 -29.84 12.17
C PHE A 350 -24.99 -31.29 11.97
N ILE A 351 -23.76 -31.64 12.35
CA ILE A 351 -23.20 -32.98 12.15
C ILE A 351 -23.73 -33.99 13.19
N LYS A 352 -24.07 -33.54 14.41
CA LYS A 352 -24.50 -34.38 15.54
C LYS A 352 -23.53 -35.54 15.81
N SER A 353 -22.25 -35.24 15.92
CA SER A 353 -21.20 -36.22 16.21
C SER A 353 -20.88 -36.28 17.70
N GLU A 354 -20.72 -37.49 18.24
CA GLU A 354 -20.27 -37.70 19.63
C GLU A 354 -18.81 -37.27 19.86
N TYR A 355 -18.02 -37.15 18.79
CA TYR A 355 -16.60 -36.77 18.87
C TYR A 355 -16.39 -35.24 18.90
N LEU A 356 -17.43 -34.45 18.66
CA LEU A 356 -17.38 -32.99 18.68
C LEU A 356 -17.92 -32.43 20.02
N PRO A 357 -17.39 -31.30 20.50
CA PRO A 357 -17.85 -30.69 21.76
C PRO A 357 -19.34 -30.31 21.67
N SER A 358 -20.12 -30.63 22.70
CA SER A 358 -21.52 -30.22 22.80
C SER A 358 -21.64 -28.80 23.37
N ILE A 359 -22.70 -28.09 23.00
CA ILE A 359 -23.08 -26.79 23.59
C ILE A 359 -23.16 -26.88 25.13
N LYS A 360 -23.49 -28.05 25.68
CA LYS A 360 -23.62 -28.26 27.12
C LYS A 360 -22.29 -28.27 27.86
N ASP A 361 -21.17 -28.54 27.20
CA ASP A 361 -19.87 -28.78 27.84
C ASP A 361 -18.96 -27.54 27.93
N THR A 362 -19.30 -26.46 27.22
CA THR A 362 -18.48 -25.26 27.15
C THR A 362 -18.87 -24.24 28.24
N LYS A 363 -17.99 -24.06 29.24
CA LYS A 363 -18.15 -23.07 30.34
C LYS A 363 -18.50 -21.64 29.87
N PRO A 364 -17.94 -21.10 28.76
CA PRO A 364 -18.35 -19.81 28.23
C PRO A 364 -19.83 -19.80 27.81
N TYR A 365 -20.32 -20.87 27.17
CA TYR A 365 -21.69 -20.97 26.64
C TYR A 365 -22.74 -21.11 27.74
N GLN A 366 -22.45 -21.87 28.81
CA GLN A 366 -23.29 -21.90 30.00
C GLN A 366 -23.39 -20.51 30.67
N LYS A 367 -22.30 -19.72 30.65
CA LYS A 367 -22.26 -18.34 31.17
C LYS A 367 -22.93 -17.35 30.22
N ILE A 368 -22.82 -17.53 28.90
CA ILE A 368 -23.52 -16.77 27.87
C ILE A 368 -25.01 -17.02 27.99
N ILE A 369 -25.50 -18.26 28.06
CA ILE A 369 -26.93 -18.56 28.28
C ILE A 369 -27.43 -17.98 29.62
N ARG A 370 -26.62 -17.98 30.68
CA ARG A 370 -26.99 -17.39 31.99
C ARG A 370 -26.89 -15.86 32.09
N LYS A 371 -26.03 -15.19 31.30
CA LYS A 371 -25.86 -13.71 31.27
C LYS A 371 -26.44 -13.04 30.01
N ALA A 372 -26.91 -13.81 29.04
CA ALA A 372 -27.53 -13.29 27.83
C ALA A 372 -28.93 -12.80 28.15
N LYS A 373 -29.03 -11.49 28.36
CA LYS A 373 -30.25 -10.79 27.96
C LYS A 373 -30.04 -9.46 27.24
N LYS A 374 -28.82 -8.93 27.06
CA LYS A 374 -28.60 -7.75 26.16
C LYS A 374 -27.13 -7.40 25.84
N ARG A 375 -26.21 -7.37 26.81
CA ARG A 375 -24.89 -6.71 26.63
C ARG A 375 -23.89 -7.41 25.69
N TYR A 376 -23.86 -8.74 25.66
CA TYR A 376 -22.93 -9.48 24.78
C TYR A 376 -23.50 -9.81 23.40
N ALA A 377 -24.84 -9.80 23.25
CA ALA A 377 -25.48 -9.82 21.94
C ALA A 377 -25.12 -8.55 21.16
N VAL A 378 -25.05 -7.40 21.84
CA VAL A 378 -24.55 -6.15 21.25
C VAL A 378 -23.10 -6.29 20.81
N ILE A 379 -22.20 -6.90 21.60
CA ILE A 379 -20.81 -7.11 21.18
C ILE A 379 -20.69 -8.08 20.01
N LEU A 380 -21.46 -9.18 20.01
CA LEU A 380 -21.46 -10.13 18.90
C LEU A 380 -22.07 -9.52 17.63
N ILE A 381 -23.14 -8.73 17.75
CA ILE A 381 -23.74 -7.94 16.66
C ILE A 381 -22.77 -6.85 16.19
N ILE A 382 -21.95 -6.27 17.07
CA ILE A 382 -20.91 -5.31 16.70
C ILE A 382 -19.77 -6.04 15.98
N VAL A 383 -19.34 -7.22 16.41
CA VAL A 383 -18.27 -7.98 15.74
C VAL A 383 -18.74 -8.53 14.40
N ILE A 384 -19.93 -9.14 14.36
CA ILE A 384 -20.56 -9.56 13.10
C ILE A 384 -20.84 -8.34 12.24
N GLY A 385 -21.27 -7.22 12.82
CA GLY A 385 -21.47 -5.94 12.14
C GLY A 385 -20.18 -5.31 11.64
N ILE A 386 -19.04 -5.48 12.31
CA ILE A 386 -17.72 -5.04 11.87
C ILE A 386 -17.23 -5.95 10.76
N VAL A 387 -17.34 -7.27 10.90
CA VAL A 387 -16.95 -8.22 9.85
C VAL A 387 -17.85 -8.06 8.62
N PHE A 388 -19.16 -7.90 8.81
CA PHE A 388 -20.13 -7.66 7.75
C PHE A 388 -19.98 -6.25 7.17
N SER A 389 -19.69 -5.21 7.96
CA SER A 389 -19.39 -3.87 7.46
C SER A 389 -18.06 -3.85 6.71
N MET A 390 -17.06 -4.60 7.17
CA MET A 390 -15.80 -4.80 6.45
C MET A 390 -16.14 -5.45 5.11
N VAL A 391 -16.76 -6.63 5.08
CA VAL A 391 -17.21 -7.34 3.85
C VAL A 391 -18.15 -6.49 2.98
N PHE A 392 -19.00 -5.65 3.57
CA PHE A 392 -19.91 -4.74 2.86
C PHE A 392 -19.17 -3.55 2.27
N VAL A 393 -18.16 -3.00 2.95
CA VAL A 393 -17.21 -2.00 2.42
C VAL A 393 -16.27 -2.64 1.39
N LEU A 394 -15.97 -3.95 1.50
CA LEU A 394 -15.21 -4.71 0.50
C LEU A 394 -16.00 -4.96 -0.79
N ASN A 395 -17.33 -5.03 -0.69
CA ASN A 395 -18.23 -5.31 -1.81
C ASN A 395 -19.07 -4.11 -2.24
N HIS A 396 -19.04 -3.00 -1.50
CA HIS A 396 -19.48 -1.71 -2.02
C HIS A 396 -18.41 -1.28 -3.02
N GLU A 397 -18.71 -1.47 -4.30
CA GLU A 397 -18.30 -0.45 -5.24
C GLU A 397 -18.70 0.88 -4.63
N GLU A 398 -17.77 1.84 -4.59
CA GLU A 398 -18.15 3.23 -4.36
C GLU A 398 -19.26 3.54 -5.35
N LYS A 399 -20.52 3.50 -4.90
CA LYS A 399 -21.52 4.37 -5.49
C LYS A 399 -20.94 5.73 -5.24
N ALA A 400 -20.53 6.37 -6.33
CA ALA A 400 -20.10 7.75 -6.34
C ALA A 400 -20.99 8.50 -5.35
N ILE A 401 -20.38 8.96 -4.26
CA ILE A 401 -20.99 9.99 -3.41
C ILE A 401 -21.54 11.00 -4.41
N PRO A 402 -22.82 11.40 -4.37
CA PRO A 402 -23.31 12.44 -5.26
C PRO A 402 -22.36 13.61 -5.04
N GLN A 403 -21.44 13.78 -6.00
CA GLN A 403 -20.40 14.76 -5.93
C GLN A 403 -21.17 16.05 -5.78
N LYS A 404 -20.85 16.82 -4.73
CA LYS A 404 -21.23 18.23 -4.68
C LYS A 404 -20.95 18.74 -6.09
N THR A 405 -21.98 19.12 -6.84
CA THR A 405 -21.89 19.39 -8.26
C THR A 405 -20.87 20.51 -8.43
N ILE A 406 -19.60 20.16 -8.61
CA ILE A 406 -18.60 21.07 -9.09
C ILE A 406 -19.06 21.24 -10.53
N THR A 407 -19.57 22.42 -10.84
CA THR A 407 -19.90 22.74 -12.22
C THR A 407 -18.56 22.76 -12.93
N ILE A 408 -18.26 21.70 -13.69
CA ILE A 408 -17.02 21.61 -14.45
C ILE A 408 -17.15 22.64 -15.57
N GLU A 409 -16.56 23.81 -15.36
CA GLU A 409 -16.59 24.88 -16.35
C GLU A 409 -15.34 24.74 -17.24
N TYR A 410 -15.58 24.28 -18.47
CA TYR A 410 -14.63 24.43 -19.57
C TYR A 410 -14.92 25.77 -20.25
N VAL A 411 -13.88 26.47 -20.66
CA VAL A 411 -14.00 27.83 -21.22
C VAL A 411 -14.11 27.71 -22.74
N GLU A 412 -15.09 28.40 -23.32
CA GLU A 412 -15.20 28.57 -24.78
C GLU A 412 -14.18 29.62 -25.25
N SER A 413 -13.58 29.39 -26.42
CA SER A 413 -12.71 30.37 -27.06
C SER A 413 -13.53 31.61 -27.47
N GLU A 414 -13.00 32.81 -27.31
CA GLU A 414 -13.74 34.05 -27.60
C GLU A 414 -14.25 34.16 -29.06
N ASN A 415 -13.60 33.47 -30.00
CA ASN A 415 -13.97 33.41 -31.42
C ASN A 415 -14.02 31.95 -31.92
N GLU A 416 -14.96 31.13 -31.46
CA GLU A 416 -15.00 29.71 -31.88
C GLU A 416 -15.26 29.51 -33.39
N THR A 417 -14.56 28.53 -33.98
CA THR A 417 -14.92 28.00 -35.31
C THR A 417 -16.11 27.04 -35.19
N SER A 418 -16.76 26.68 -36.31
CA SER A 418 -17.89 25.75 -36.26
C SER A 418 -17.49 24.38 -35.71
N LEU A 419 -16.24 23.94 -35.96
CA LEU A 419 -15.70 22.70 -35.43
C LEU A 419 -15.54 22.77 -33.91
N MET A 420 -14.97 23.85 -33.39
CA MET A 420 -14.75 24.02 -31.95
C MET A 420 -16.07 24.05 -31.18
N SER A 421 -17.08 24.75 -31.72
CA SER A 421 -18.40 24.80 -31.12
C SER A 421 -19.09 23.42 -31.13
N ASP A 422 -18.93 22.62 -32.19
CA ASP A 422 -19.42 21.24 -32.21
C ASP A 422 -18.72 20.36 -31.16
N ILE A 423 -17.39 20.45 -31.05
CA ILE A 423 -16.62 19.72 -30.02
C ILE A 423 -17.08 20.12 -28.62
N TYR A 424 -17.27 21.41 -28.36
CA TYR A 424 -17.70 21.91 -27.07
C TYR A 424 -19.11 21.43 -26.70
N ASN A 425 -20.07 21.47 -27.63
CA ASN A 425 -21.42 20.94 -27.40
C ASN A 425 -21.41 19.43 -27.11
N GLN A 426 -20.55 18.67 -27.78
CA GLN A 426 -20.33 17.26 -27.48
C GLN A 426 -19.69 17.06 -26.10
N LEU A 427 -18.75 17.93 -25.71
CA LEU A 427 -18.08 17.90 -24.41
C LEU A 427 -19.08 18.13 -23.28
N VAL A 428 -19.91 19.16 -23.39
CA VAL A 428 -21.01 19.44 -22.44
C VAL A 428 -21.95 18.24 -22.33
N THR A 429 -22.29 17.60 -23.46
CA THR A 429 -23.12 16.39 -23.47
C THR A 429 -22.44 15.21 -22.76
N ALA A 430 -21.14 15.01 -22.97
CA ALA A 430 -20.36 13.95 -22.32
C ALA A 430 -20.28 14.16 -20.80
N ILE A 431 -20.06 15.41 -20.35
CA ILE A 431 -20.05 15.79 -18.93
C ILE A 431 -21.41 15.49 -18.29
N ASN A 432 -22.49 15.94 -18.92
CA ASN A 432 -23.86 15.72 -18.42
C ASN A 432 -24.24 14.22 -18.32
N ARG A 433 -23.64 13.38 -19.16
CA ARG A 433 -23.82 11.93 -19.14
C ARG A 433 -22.85 11.18 -18.22
N GLY A 434 -21.85 11.87 -17.66
CA GLY A 434 -20.77 11.24 -16.88
C GLY A 434 -19.84 10.35 -17.71
N ASP A 435 -19.76 10.54 -19.02
CA ASP A 435 -18.88 9.75 -19.90
C ASP A 435 -17.45 10.29 -19.85
N LYS A 436 -16.68 9.82 -18.88
CA LYS A 436 -15.28 10.23 -18.67
C LYS A 436 -14.35 9.89 -19.85
N LYS A 437 -14.68 8.88 -20.65
CA LYS A 437 -13.88 8.53 -21.82
C LYS A 437 -14.10 9.54 -22.93
N ALA A 438 -15.36 9.89 -23.20
CA ALA A 438 -15.72 10.90 -24.18
C ALA A 438 -15.25 12.30 -23.75
N GLU A 439 -15.44 12.67 -22.47
CA GLU A 439 -14.95 13.93 -21.90
C GLU A 439 -13.46 14.11 -22.20
N ARG A 440 -12.64 13.10 -21.85
CA ARG A 440 -11.20 13.13 -22.09
C ARG A 440 -10.83 13.30 -23.58
N GLN A 441 -11.52 12.60 -24.47
CA GLN A 441 -11.25 12.70 -25.92
C GLN A 441 -11.59 14.09 -26.47
N LEU A 442 -12.69 14.66 -26.01
CA LEU A 442 -13.18 15.96 -26.46
C LEU A 442 -12.36 17.11 -25.88
N VAL A 443 -11.88 17.01 -24.64
CA VAL A 443 -10.90 17.94 -24.06
C VAL A 443 -9.61 17.98 -24.88
N ALA A 444 -9.09 16.80 -25.27
CA ALA A 444 -7.91 16.73 -26.12
C ALA A 444 -8.18 17.31 -27.53
N ALA A 445 -9.31 16.95 -28.15
CA ALA A 445 -9.69 17.47 -29.47
C ALA A 445 -9.88 18.99 -29.47
N TYR A 446 -10.55 19.54 -28.46
CA TYR A 446 -10.77 20.97 -28.32
C TYR A 446 -9.44 21.70 -28.15
N PHE A 447 -8.59 21.24 -27.22
CA PHE A 447 -7.26 21.81 -27.00
C PHE A 447 -6.43 21.88 -28.29
N VAL A 448 -6.34 20.75 -29.03
CA VAL A 448 -5.56 20.68 -30.28
C VAL A 448 -6.17 21.57 -31.36
N SER A 449 -7.50 21.57 -31.50
CA SER A 449 -8.19 22.38 -32.51
C SER A 449 -8.03 23.87 -32.24
N ASP A 450 -8.10 24.28 -30.97
CA ASP A 450 -7.92 25.67 -30.55
C ASP A 450 -6.48 26.14 -30.69
N TYR A 451 -5.50 25.29 -30.31
CA TYR A 451 -4.07 25.58 -30.43
C TYR A 451 -3.59 25.72 -31.87
N TYR A 452 -4.11 24.91 -32.79
CA TYR A 452 -3.66 24.92 -34.18
C TYR A 452 -4.46 25.83 -35.12
N THR A 453 -5.60 26.36 -34.66
CA THR A 453 -6.40 27.34 -35.42
C THR A 453 -5.88 28.74 -35.14
N LEU A 454 -5.24 29.35 -36.14
CA LEU A 454 -4.77 30.74 -36.07
C LEU A 454 -5.78 31.72 -36.67
N SER A 455 -6.69 31.26 -37.53
CA SER A 455 -7.68 32.12 -38.22
C SER A 455 -8.60 32.89 -37.27
N ASN A 456 -8.78 32.39 -36.04
CA ASN A 456 -9.66 32.96 -35.02
C ASN A 456 -8.92 33.62 -33.84
N LYS A 457 -7.61 33.87 -33.97
CA LYS A 457 -6.78 34.39 -32.87
C LYS A 457 -6.37 35.84 -33.10
N GLU A 458 -6.53 36.65 -32.06
CA GLU A 458 -5.96 37.99 -31.99
C GLU A 458 -4.45 37.93 -31.70
N GLU A 459 -3.77 39.05 -31.96
CA GLU A 459 -2.33 39.18 -31.77
C GLU A 459 -1.89 38.79 -30.34
N GLY A 460 -0.92 37.88 -30.26
CA GLY A 460 -0.34 37.43 -28.99
C GLY A 460 -1.19 36.45 -28.17
N LYS A 461 -2.40 36.10 -28.60
CA LYS A 461 -3.25 35.08 -27.94
C LYS A 461 -2.85 33.66 -28.35
N ILE A 462 -2.74 32.77 -27.38
CA ILE A 462 -2.42 31.34 -27.57
C ILE A 462 -3.68 30.52 -27.31
N GLY A 463 -4.06 29.68 -28.27
CA GLY A 463 -5.21 28.78 -28.15
C GLY A 463 -4.94 27.61 -27.21
N GLY A 464 -5.99 27.08 -26.60
CA GLY A 464 -5.96 25.90 -25.74
C GLY A 464 -5.41 26.14 -24.34
N ILE A 465 -4.94 27.36 -24.01
CA ILE A 465 -4.30 27.66 -22.74
C ILE A 465 -5.21 27.39 -21.53
N ASP A 466 -6.53 27.55 -21.69
CA ASP A 466 -7.51 27.32 -20.61
C ASP A 466 -7.81 25.85 -20.34
N TYR A 467 -7.41 24.98 -21.25
CA TYR A 467 -7.45 23.54 -21.10
C TYR A 467 -6.12 22.99 -20.54
N PHE A 468 -5.07 23.82 -20.50
CA PHE A 468 -3.78 23.47 -19.90
C PHE A 468 -3.82 23.58 -18.38
N TYR A 469 -3.14 22.65 -17.71
CA TYR A 469 -3.07 22.58 -16.26
C TYR A 469 -2.45 23.87 -15.68
N ALA A 470 -3.11 24.43 -14.66
CA ALA A 470 -2.83 25.78 -14.16
C ALA A 470 -1.35 26.01 -13.83
N ASP A 471 -0.71 25.09 -13.10
CA ASP A 471 0.69 25.23 -12.67
C ASP A 471 1.70 25.07 -13.81
N LYS A 472 1.23 24.73 -15.02
CA LYS A 472 2.04 24.52 -16.23
C LYS A 472 1.68 25.48 -17.38
N LYS A 473 0.75 26.41 -17.16
CA LYS A 473 0.36 27.40 -18.19
C LYS A 473 1.53 28.27 -18.64
N ASP A 474 2.41 28.68 -17.72
CA ASP A 474 3.56 29.54 -18.04
C ASP A 474 4.60 28.80 -18.90
N ASP A 475 4.93 27.56 -18.51
CA ASP A 475 5.82 26.66 -19.27
C ASP A 475 5.29 26.45 -20.70
N PHE A 476 4.01 26.14 -20.82
CA PHE A 476 3.34 25.94 -22.11
C PHE A 476 3.28 27.22 -22.95
N THR A 477 2.99 28.37 -22.33
CA THR A 477 2.95 29.68 -23.01
C THR A 477 4.31 30.02 -23.61
N ALA A 478 5.39 29.77 -22.86
CA ALA A 478 6.75 29.98 -23.35
C ALA A 478 7.07 29.06 -24.53
N TYR A 479 6.73 27.77 -24.43
CA TYR A 479 6.89 26.80 -25.52
C TYR A 479 6.12 27.19 -26.77
N ALA A 480 4.82 27.49 -26.63
CA ALA A 480 3.94 27.86 -27.73
C ALA A 480 4.47 29.08 -28.50
N LYS A 481 4.95 30.11 -27.80
CA LYS A 481 5.56 31.31 -28.39
C LYS A 481 6.89 31.06 -29.10
N GLN A 482 7.64 30.04 -28.68
CA GLN A 482 8.92 29.67 -29.32
C GLN A 482 8.72 28.77 -30.54
N GLU A 483 7.64 27.99 -30.55
CA GLU A 483 7.31 27.02 -31.59
C GLU A 483 6.22 27.56 -32.54
N TYR A 484 4.99 27.06 -32.42
CA TYR A 484 3.92 27.27 -33.40
C TYR A 484 3.47 28.73 -33.51
N TYR A 485 3.58 29.52 -32.43
CA TYR A 485 3.19 30.92 -32.39
C TYR A 485 4.35 31.91 -32.65
N ARG A 486 5.55 31.42 -33.01
CA ARG A 486 6.75 32.27 -33.19
C ARG A 486 6.59 33.37 -34.24
N ASP A 487 6.02 33.01 -35.40
CA ASP A 487 5.89 33.89 -36.58
C ASP A 487 4.43 34.02 -37.03
N ASN A 488 3.48 34.01 -36.08
CA ASN A 488 2.03 33.96 -36.38
C ASN A 488 1.46 35.17 -37.14
N GLN A 489 2.28 36.17 -37.47
CA GLN A 489 1.89 37.41 -38.17
C GLN A 489 2.20 37.44 -39.67
N GLN A 490 2.79 36.38 -40.25
CA GLN A 490 3.27 36.42 -41.63
C GLN A 490 2.35 35.74 -42.67
N TYR A 491 1.20 35.20 -42.25
CA TYR A 491 0.39 34.34 -43.11
C TYR A 491 -0.82 35.09 -43.70
N ILE A 492 -0.85 35.19 -45.03
CA ILE A 492 -1.95 35.79 -45.80
C ILE A 492 -3.27 35.03 -45.53
N ASN A 493 -3.19 33.70 -45.44
CA ASN A 493 -4.28 32.82 -45.03
C ASN A 493 -3.86 32.09 -43.75
N PRO A 494 -4.30 32.53 -42.55
CA PRO A 494 -3.98 31.83 -41.32
C PRO A 494 -4.65 30.43 -41.30
N PRO A 495 -3.94 29.38 -40.83
CA PRO A 495 -4.46 28.02 -40.84
C PRO A 495 -5.68 27.86 -39.92
N GLU A 496 -6.65 27.07 -40.39
CA GLU A 496 -7.85 26.69 -39.63
C GLU A 496 -8.01 25.18 -39.59
N VAL A 497 -8.29 24.63 -38.40
CA VAL A 497 -8.61 23.21 -38.25
C VAL A 497 -10.09 23.00 -38.58
N ILE A 498 -10.37 22.17 -39.60
CA ILE A 498 -11.74 21.89 -40.07
C ILE A 498 -12.25 20.51 -39.69
N ARG A 499 -11.37 19.61 -39.26
CA ARG A 499 -11.72 18.25 -38.83
C ARG A 499 -10.70 17.69 -37.84
N TYR A 500 -11.16 16.85 -36.92
CA TYR A 500 -10.31 16.02 -36.07
C TYR A 500 -10.75 14.55 -36.11
N ASP A 501 -9.81 13.64 -35.84
CA ASP A 501 -10.04 12.22 -35.66
C ASP A 501 -9.23 11.73 -34.45
N ILE A 502 -9.87 11.01 -33.52
CA ILE A 502 -9.19 10.41 -32.37
C ILE A 502 -8.61 9.05 -32.76
N LEU A 503 -7.28 8.95 -32.81
CA LEU A 503 -6.58 7.74 -33.23
C LEU A 503 -6.37 6.76 -32.06
N SER A 504 -6.07 7.27 -30.87
CA SER A 504 -5.90 6.44 -29.68
C SER A 504 -6.28 7.18 -28.40
N ASN A 505 -6.60 6.41 -27.37
CA ASN A 505 -6.91 6.91 -26.03
C ASN A 505 -6.49 5.85 -25.02
N VAL A 506 -5.26 5.96 -24.51
CA VAL A 506 -4.63 4.93 -23.66
C VAL A 506 -4.16 5.54 -22.33
N PRO A 507 -4.12 4.76 -21.24
CA PRO A 507 -3.43 5.19 -20.02
C PRO A 507 -1.95 5.46 -20.31
N SER A 508 -1.41 6.55 -19.76
CA SER A 508 0.01 6.87 -19.83
C SER A 508 0.69 6.55 -18.50
N TYR A 509 1.94 6.12 -18.58
CA TYR A 509 2.79 5.82 -17.41
C TYR A 509 3.87 6.88 -17.20
N LYS A 510 3.85 7.95 -18.00
CA LYS A 510 4.76 9.09 -17.87
C LYS A 510 4.23 10.02 -16.78
N ALA A 511 4.92 10.10 -15.65
CA ALA A 511 4.61 11.05 -14.57
C ALA A 511 5.49 12.29 -14.71
N LEU A 512 4.88 13.48 -14.71
CA LEU A 512 5.58 14.76 -14.65
C LEU A 512 5.92 15.11 -13.20
N SER A 513 7.06 15.77 -13.00
CA SER A 513 7.50 16.16 -11.66
C SER A 513 6.51 17.15 -11.01
N GLY A 514 6.08 16.85 -9.79
CA GLY A 514 5.05 17.60 -9.06
C GLY A 514 3.61 17.18 -9.36
N LEU A 515 3.40 16.20 -10.24
CA LEU A 515 2.09 15.66 -10.63
C LEU A 515 2.07 14.12 -10.58
N GLU A 516 2.92 13.49 -9.78
CA GLU A 516 3.13 12.03 -9.73
C GLU A 516 1.92 11.24 -9.22
N ASP A 517 1.03 11.93 -8.50
CA ASP A 517 -0.14 11.36 -7.86
C ASP A 517 -1.37 11.27 -8.80
N TYR A 518 -1.29 11.81 -10.02
CA TYR A 518 -2.42 11.83 -10.96
C TYR A 518 -2.44 10.64 -11.93
N SER A 519 -3.63 10.28 -12.42
CA SER A 519 -3.77 9.34 -13.53
C SER A 519 -3.55 10.05 -14.86
N TYR A 520 -2.59 9.58 -15.65
CA TYR A 520 -2.27 10.14 -16.95
C TYR A 520 -2.94 9.36 -18.08
N TYR A 521 -3.29 10.07 -19.14
CA TYR A 521 -3.88 9.49 -20.34
C TYR A 521 -3.30 10.16 -21.58
N ASP A 522 -2.83 9.36 -22.52
CA ASP A 522 -2.34 9.83 -23.80
C ASP A 522 -3.46 9.66 -24.85
N VAL A 523 -3.89 10.80 -25.40
CA VAL A 523 -4.87 10.86 -26.48
C VAL A 523 -4.16 11.32 -27.75
N LYS A 524 -4.13 10.45 -28.75
CA LYS A 524 -3.54 10.78 -30.06
C LYS A 524 -4.62 11.34 -30.96
N VAL A 525 -4.46 12.60 -31.36
CA VAL A 525 -5.41 13.37 -32.15
C VAL A 525 -4.78 13.67 -33.50
N GLN A 526 -5.49 13.32 -34.58
CA GLN A 526 -5.18 13.78 -35.92
C GLN A 526 -6.10 14.95 -36.27
N ILE A 527 -5.55 16.03 -36.79
CA ILE A 527 -6.29 17.19 -37.27
C ILE A 527 -6.08 17.38 -38.77
N THR A 528 -7.09 17.92 -39.46
CA THR A 528 -7.03 18.29 -40.87
C THR A 528 -7.28 19.79 -41.00
N PHE A 529 -6.41 20.47 -41.74
CA PHE A 529 -6.49 21.89 -42.00
C PHE A 529 -7.33 22.20 -43.24
N ASN A 530 -7.86 23.42 -43.33
CA ASN A 530 -8.55 23.94 -44.50
C ASN A 530 -7.66 23.99 -45.75
N GLU A 531 -6.40 24.34 -45.57
CA GLU A 531 -5.34 24.37 -46.59
C GLU A 531 -4.05 23.77 -46.02
N VAL A 532 -2.99 23.62 -46.83
CA VAL A 532 -1.69 23.16 -46.30
C VAL A 532 -1.20 24.15 -45.24
N ASN A 533 -1.02 23.68 -44.00
CA ASN A 533 -0.58 24.52 -42.90
C ASN A 533 0.85 25.03 -43.21
N PRO A 534 1.08 26.35 -43.25
CA PRO A 534 2.37 26.91 -43.67
C PRO A 534 3.49 26.75 -42.62
N ILE A 535 3.14 26.51 -41.36
CA ILE A 535 4.08 26.29 -40.25
C ILE A 535 4.52 24.82 -40.19
N LEU A 536 3.54 23.90 -40.31
CA LEU A 536 3.76 22.46 -40.20
C LEU A 536 4.08 21.81 -41.56
N ASN A 537 3.89 22.54 -42.66
CA ASN A 537 4.01 22.07 -44.04
C ASN A 537 3.19 20.78 -44.31
N ALA A 538 1.97 20.71 -43.78
CA ALA A 538 1.13 19.53 -43.85
C ALA A 538 -0.37 19.89 -43.90
N LEU A 539 -1.15 19.10 -44.64
CA LEU A 539 -2.61 19.19 -44.66
C LEU A 539 -3.24 18.46 -43.46
N GLN A 540 -2.58 17.42 -42.97
CA GLN A 540 -2.97 16.67 -41.78
C GLN A 540 -1.80 16.61 -40.82
N TYR A 541 -2.09 16.76 -39.53
CA TYR A 541 -1.08 16.71 -38.48
C TYR A 541 -1.55 15.85 -37.33
N THR A 542 -0.65 15.08 -36.73
CA THR A 542 -0.97 14.19 -35.62
C THR A 542 -0.13 14.58 -34.41
N THR A 543 -0.77 14.63 -33.25
CA THR A 543 -0.11 14.95 -31.98
C THR A 543 -0.68 14.11 -30.86
N THR A 544 0.13 13.85 -29.85
CA THR A 544 -0.30 13.18 -28.63
C THR A 544 -0.46 14.23 -27.54
N VAL A 545 -1.63 14.27 -26.92
CA VAL A 545 -1.92 15.13 -25.77
C VAL A 545 -2.00 14.25 -24.53
N THR A 546 -1.24 14.62 -23.50
CA THR A 546 -1.29 13.95 -22.21
C THR A 546 -2.20 14.74 -21.28
N LEU A 547 -3.21 14.06 -20.72
CA LEU A 547 -4.19 14.64 -19.81
C LEU A 547 -4.08 14.02 -18.42
N ILE A 548 -4.33 14.84 -17.40
CA ILE A 548 -4.59 14.39 -16.03
C ILE A 548 -6.03 14.73 -15.64
N GLU A 549 -6.58 13.97 -14.69
CA GLU A 549 -7.85 14.29 -14.04
C GLU A 549 -7.59 14.84 -12.64
N LYS A 550 -8.02 16.08 -12.38
CA LYS A 550 -7.97 16.73 -11.06
C LYS A 550 -9.31 17.38 -10.78
N ASP A 551 -9.85 17.19 -9.58
CA ASP A 551 -11.12 17.78 -9.15
C ASP A 551 -12.27 17.55 -10.15
N GLN A 552 -12.32 16.37 -10.75
CA GLN A 552 -13.28 15.93 -11.79
C GLN A 552 -13.14 16.61 -13.17
N LYS A 553 -12.15 17.47 -13.37
CA LYS A 553 -11.85 18.13 -14.65
C LYS A 553 -10.62 17.49 -15.29
N PHE A 554 -10.68 17.19 -16.59
CA PHE A 554 -9.49 16.83 -17.36
C PHE A 554 -8.72 18.09 -17.76
N SER A 555 -7.41 18.07 -17.56
CA SER A 555 -6.50 19.15 -17.97
C SER A 555 -5.33 18.59 -18.73
N VAL A 556 -4.90 19.31 -19.77
CA VAL A 556 -3.71 18.98 -20.56
C VAL A 556 -2.47 19.35 -19.76
N VAL A 557 -1.48 18.46 -19.71
CA VAL A 557 -0.21 18.69 -19.00
C VAL A 557 1.01 18.60 -19.89
N ALA A 558 0.89 17.92 -21.03
CA ALA A 558 1.94 17.82 -22.03
C ALA A 558 1.33 17.60 -23.41
N MET A 559 2.11 17.96 -24.42
CA MET A 559 1.80 17.79 -25.82
C MET A 559 3.08 17.36 -26.54
N GLU A 560 3.04 16.20 -27.21
CA GLU A 560 4.18 15.66 -27.95
C GLU A 560 3.96 15.88 -29.46
N SER A 561 4.97 16.44 -30.11
CA SER A 561 5.03 16.52 -31.57
C SER A 561 5.58 15.20 -32.13
N ASP A 562 5.16 14.78 -33.33
CA ASP A 562 5.74 13.58 -33.97
C ASP A 562 7.27 13.74 -34.29
N ASN A 563 7.85 14.93 -34.08
CA ASN A 563 9.28 15.21 -34.28
C ASN A 563 10.15 15.10 -33.00
N GLY A 564 9.58 14.68 -31.86
CA GLY A 564 10.30 14.50 -30.59
C GLY A 564 9.80 15.42 -29.50
#